data_AF-A0A924GYC4-F1
#
_entry.id   AF-A0A924GYC4-F1
#
_cell.length_a   1.000
_cell.length_b   1.000
_cell.length_c   1.000
_cell.angle_alpha   90.00
_cell.angle_beta   90.00
_cell.angle_gamma   90.00
#
_symmetry.space_group_name_H-M   'P 1'
#
loop_
_entity.id
_entity.type
_entity.pdbx_description
1 polymer ?
#
loop_
_entity_poly.entity_id
_entity_poly.type
_entity_poly.pdbx_seq_one_letter_code
_entity_poly.pdbx_strand_id
1 'polypeptide(L)'
;MRDQALFDKIDLHLIRVLHTVLTERSVSRAALRLGMYQPAVSAALKRLREISGDPLLVRSGSGMVPTDAALRMVEPSASILRAAEVMFSAARAFDPQTSATTFRVAASDYLDPLFLPQ
;
A
#
# COMPACT_ATOMS: atom_id res chain seq x y z
N MET A 1 -21.77 16.83 6.49
CA MET A 1 -22.16 15.68 7.36
C MET A 1 -22.03 14.32 6.68
N ARG A 2 -22.47 14.12 5.42
CA ARG A 2 -22.32 12.84 4.70
C ARG A 2 -20.85 12.40 4.49
N ASP A 3 -19.95 13.33 4.19
CA ASP A 3 -18.54 13.01 3.91
C ASP A 3 -17.75 12.58 5.16
N GLN A 4 -18.07 13.14 6.33
CA GLN A 4 -17.43 12.76 7.60
C GLN A 4 -17.73 11.28 7.95
N ALA A 5 -18.99 10.87 7.80
CA ALA A 5 -19.44 9.50 8.08
C ALA A 5 -18.91 8.46 7.06
N LEU A 6 -18.48 8.92 5.87
CA LEU A 6 -17.77 8.08 4.90
C LEU A 6 -16.31 7.90 5.29
N PHE A 7 -15.67 8.94 5.82
CA PHE A 7 -14.29 8.88 6.31
C PHE A 7 -14.15 7.94 7.51
N ASP A 8 -15.13 7.91 8.43
CA ASP A 8 -15.16 7.00 9.58
C ASP A 8 -15.21 5.50 9.19
N LYS A 9 -15.54 5.19 7.93
CA LYS A 9 -15.59 3.82 7.40
C LYS A 9 -14.26 3.36 6.81
N ILE A 10 -13.26 4.25 6.71
CA ILE A 10 -11.94 3.93 6.18
C ILE A 10 -11.06 3.45 7.32
N ASP A 11 -10.60 2.21 7.21
CA ASP A 11 -9.62 1.61 8.11
C ASP A 11 -8.31 1.30 7.36
N LEU A 12 -7.25 1.03 8.12
CA LEU A 12 -5.93 0.73 7.55
C LEU A 12 -5.94 -0.55 6.70
N HIS A 13 -6.88 -1.47 6.95
CA HIS A 13 -7.06 -2.67 6.15
C HIS A 13 -7.58 -2.32 4.73
N LEU A 14 -8.59 -1.47 4.62
CA LEU A 14 -9.10 -0.97 3.34
C LEU A 14 -8.04 -0.20 2.56
N ILE A 15 -7.23 0.62 3.23
CA ILE A 15 -6.10 1.33 2.60
C ILE A 15 -5.07 0.33 2.05
N ARG A 16 -4.79 -0.73 2.80
CA ARG A 16 -3.88 -1.80 2.36
C ARG A 16 -4.42 -2.56 1.15
N VAL A 17 -5.70 -2.92 1.18
CA VAL A 17 -6.37 -3.58 0.04
C VAL A 17 -6.31 -2.68 -1.18
N LEU A 18 -6.64 -1.39 -1.05
CA LEU A 18 -6.57 -0.41 -2.14
C LEU A 18 -5.16 -0.40 -2.74
N HIS A 19 -4.15 -0.13 -1.93
CA HIS A 19 -2.76 -0.02 -2.39
C HIS A 19 -2.31 -1.30 -3.11
N THR A 20 -2.59 -2.48 -2.54
CA THR A 20 -2.20 -3.76 -3.15
C THR A 20 -2.95 -4.03 -4.45
N VAL A 21 -4.25 -3.78 -4.52
CA VAL A 21 -5.04 -4.00 -5.75
C VAL A 21 -4.58 -3.10 -6.89
N LEU A 22 -4.28 -1.83 -6.61
CA LEU A 22 -3.80 -0.89 -7.62
C LEU A 22 -2.38 -1.23 -8.11
N THR A 23 -1.52 -1.70 -7.21
CA THR A 23 -0.15 -2.12 -7.54
C THR A 23 -0.13 -3.42 -8.34
N GLU A 24 -0.89 -4.42 -7.89
CA GLU A 24 -0.96 -5.74 -8.55
C GLU A 24 -1.80 -5.73 -9.82
N ARG A 25 -2.66 -4.72 -10.03
CA ARG A 25 -3.57 -4.62 -11.19
C ARG A 25 -4.38 -5.90 -11.41
N SER A 26 -4.68 -6.63 -10.34
CA SER A 26 -5.36 -7.93 -10.36
C SER A 26 -5.87 -8.25 -8.96
N VAL A 27 -7.17 -8.54 -8.88
CA VAL A 27 -7.83 -8.90 -7.62
C VAL A 27 -7.30 -10.24 -7.09
N SER A 28 -7.08 -11.22 -7.98
CA SER A 28 -6.58 -12.53 -7.58
C SER A 28 -5.13 -12.48 -7.07
N ARG A 29 -4.25 -11.72 -7.73
CA ARG A 29 -2.86 -11.53 -7.24
C ARG A 29 -2.83 -10.74 -5.94
N ALA A 30 -3.67 -9.71 -5.82
CA ALA A 30 -3.79 -8.96 -4.57
C ALA A 30 -4.25 -9.85 -3.41
N ALA A 31 -5.21 -10.76 -3.66
CA ALA A 31 -5.66 -11.73 -2.66
C ALA A 31 -4.52 -12.63 -2.17
N LEU A 32 -3.72 -13.17 -3.09
CA LEU A 32 -2.54 -13.97 -2.74
C LEU A 32 -1.54 -13.15 -1.91
N ARG A 33 -1.23 -11.92 -2.33
CA ARG A 33 -0.26 -11.04 -1.64
C ARG A 33 -0.74 -10.60 -0.24
N LEU A 34 -2.05 -10.45 -0.06
CA LEU A 34 -2.66 -10.08 1.21
C LEU A 34 -2.91 -11.29 2.13
N GLY A 35 -2.69 -12.53 1.66
CA GLY A 35 -3.08 -13.73 2.39
C GLY A 35 -4.59 -13.85 2.61
N MET A 36 -5.38 -13.31 1.68
CA MET A 36 -6.85 -13.26 1.76
C MET A 36 -7.48 -14.12 0.66
N TYR A 37 -8.73 -14.53 0.89
CA TYR A 37 -9.54 -15.09 -0.18
C TYR A 37 -9.99 -14.00 -1.17
N GLN A 38 -10.04 -14.32 -2.47
CA GLN A 38 -10.48 -13.39 -3.52
C GLN A 38 -11.86 -12.75 -3.27
N PRO A 39 -12.89 -13.45 -2.74
CA PRO A 39 -14.17 -12.84 -2.41
C PRO A 39 -14.05 -11.71 -1.37
N ALA A 40 -13.15 -11.84 -0.38
CA ALA A 40 -12.93 -10.81 0.62
C ALA A 40 -12.30 -9.55 0.01
N VAL A 41 -11.29 -9.72 -0.86
CA VAL A 41 -10.69 -8.59 -1.60
C VAL A 41 -11.71 -7.93 -2.53
N SER A 42 -12.57 -8.72 -3.18
CA SER A 42 -13.62 -8.20 -4.07
C SER A 42 -14.67 -7.38 -3.31
N ALA A 43 -15.06 -7.83 -2.11
CA ALA A 43 -15.97 -7.10 -1.24
C ALA A 43 -15.36 -5.79 -0.73
N ALA A 44 -14.10 -5.82 -0.30
CA ALA A 44 -13.36 -4.61 0.09
C ALA A 44 -13.23 -3.63 -1.08
N LEU A 45 -12.91 -4.11 -2.29
CA LEU A 45 -12.86 -3.28 -3.50
C LEU A 45 -14.21 -2.66 -3.85
N LYS A 46 -15.31 -3.39 -3.68
CA LYS A 46 -16.66 -2.83 -3.85
C LYS A 46 -16.90 -1.66 -2.90
N ARG A 47 -16.56 -1.82 -1.62
CA ARG A 47 -16.69 -0.75 -0.62
C ARG A 47 -15.80 0.46 -0.94
N LEU A 48 -14.58 0.22 -1.41
CA LEU A 48 -13.66 1.28 -1.86
C LEU A 48 -14.23 2.06 -3.06
N ARG A 49 -14.90 1.39 -4.00
CA ARG A 49 -15.60 2.05 -5.12
C ARG A 49 -16.76 2.92 -4.66
N GLU A 50 -17.53 2.44 -3.68
CA GLU A 50 -18.63 3.21 -3.09
C GLU A 50 -18.12 4.47 -2.36
N ILE A 51 -16.99 4.37 -1.65
CA ILE A 51 -16.39 5.49 -0.91
C ILE A 51 -15.74 6.51 -1.86
N SER A 52 -15.02 6.03 -2.87
CA SER A 52 -14.28 6.90 -3.80
C SER A 52 -15.15 7.46 -4.94
N GLY A 53 -16.30 6.83 -5.24
CA GLY A 53 -17.09 7.14 -6.42
C GLY A 53 -16.40 6.76 -7.74
N ASP A 54 -15.31 5.99 -7.69
CA ASP A 54 -14.48 5.62 -8.85
C ASP A 54 -14.45 4.08 -9.00
N PRO A 55 -14.43 3.51 -10.22
CA PRO A 55 -14.35 2.06 -10.42
C PRO A 55 -13.00 1.45 -10.01
N LEU A 56 -11.98 2.28 -9.77
CA LEU A 56 -10.61 2.01 -9.33
C LEU A 56 -9.75 1.19 -10.29
N LEU A 57 -10.29 0.10 -10.82
CA LEU A 57 -9.71 -0.71 -11.87
C LEU A 57 -10.75 -0.90 -12.98
N VAL A 58 -10.34 -0.65 -14.22
CA VAL A 58 -11.12 -0.88 -15.43
C VAL A 58 -10.42 -1.88 -16.34
N ARG A 59 -11.18 -2.57 -17.20
CA ARG A 59 -10.60 -3.49 -18.18
C ARG A 59 -10.07 -2.70 -19.37
N SER A 60 -8.81 -2.93 -19.72
CA SER A 60 -8.18 -2.38 -20.92
C SER A 60 -7.36 -3.47 -21.60
N GLY A 61 -7.73 -3.81 -22.84
CA GLY A 61 -7.18 -4.95 -23.57
C GLY A 61 -7.30 -6.26 -22.78
N SER A 62 -6.16 -6.94 -22.60
CA SER A 62 -6.09 -8.21 -21.88
C SER A 62 -6.06 -8.08 -20.35
N GLY A 63 -5.90 -6.86 -19.81
CA GLY A 63 -5.64 -6.62 -18.40
C GLY A 63 -6.63 -5.71 -17.69
N MET A 64 -6.50 -5.65 -16.37
CA MET A 64 -7.10 -4.60 -15.56
C MET A 64 -6.07 -3.48 -15.40
N VAL A 65 -6.51 -2.23 -15.49
CA VAL A 65 -5.66 -1.05 -15.29
C VAL A 65 -6.34 -0.09 -14.33
N PRO A 66 -5.59 0.62 -13.47
CA PRO A 66 -6.15 1.67 -12.65
C PRO A 66 -6.70 2.83 -13.48
N THR A 67 -7.75 3.48 -12.99
CA THR A 67 -8.19 4.77 -13.53
C THR A 67 -7.17 5.86 -13.21
N ASP A 68 -7.24 7.00 -13.89
CA ASP A 68 -6.39 8.15 -13.57
C ASP A 68 -6.60 8.63 -12.13
N ALA A 69 -7.83 8.57 -11.62
CA ALA A 69 -8.13 8.90 -10.23
C ALA A 69 -7.48 7.91 -9.27
N ALA A 70 -7.55 6.61 -9.55
CA ALA A 70 -6.94 5.58 -8.73
C ALA A 70 -5.40 5.63 -8.76
N LEU A 71 -4.79 5.94 -9.91
CA LEU A 71 -3.33 6.13 -10.00
C LEU A 71 -2.83 7.19 -9.01
N ARG A 72 -3.57 8.29 -8.86
CA ARG A 72 -3.25 9.35 -7.88
C ARG A 72 -3.36 8.90 -6.43
N MET A 73 -4.02 7.78 -6.14
CA MET A 73 -4.18 7.23 -4.79
C MET A 73 -3.03 6.27 -4.40
N VAL A 74 -2.20 5.83 -5.34
CA VAL A 74 -1.14 4.84 -5.08
C VAL A 74 -0.12 5.37 -4.07
N GLU A 75 0.43 6.56 -4.30
CA GLU A 75 1.43 7.14 -3.40
C GLU A 75 0.85 7.58 -2.04
N PRO A 76 -0.31 8.27 -1.97
CA PRO A 76 -0.94 8.58 -0.68
C PRO A 76 -1.24 7.34 0.17
N SER A 77 -1.77 6.28 -0.44
CA SER A 77 -2.03 5.03 0.29
C SER A 77 -0.73 4.37 0.79
N ALA A 78 0.34 4.38 -0.01
CA ALA A 78 1.65 3.90 0.41
C ALA A 78 2.20 4.71 1.59
N SER A 79 2.09 6.04 1.55
CA SER A 79 2.57 6.93 2.61
C SER A 79 1.83 6.70 3.93
N ILE A 80 0.51 6.52 3.90
CA ILE A 80 -0.28 6.22 5.11
C ILE A 80 0.16 4.89 5.72
N LEU A 81 0.36 3.86 4.89
CA LEU A 81 0.83 2.55 5.35
C LEU A 81 2.23 2.64 5.99
N ARG A 82 3.16 3.38 5.37
CA ARG A 82 4.50 3.61 5.93
C ARG A 82 4.44 4.38 7.25
N ALA A 83 3.61 5.42 7.34
CA ALA A 83 3.45 6.18 8.57
C ALA A 83 2.88 5.32 9.71
N ALA A 84 1.90 4.47 9.42
CA ALA A 84 1.38 3.50 10.37
C ALA A 84 2.47 2.50 10.79
N GLU A 85 3.25 1.99 9.85
CA GLU A 85 4.37 1.09 10.14
C GLU A 85 5.38 1.75 11.09
N VAL A 86 5.83 2.97 10.80
CA VAL A 86 6.76 3.73 11.66
C VAL A 86 6.19 3.93 13.07
N MET A 87 4.92 4.29 13.16
CA MET A 87 4.25 4.54 14.44
C MET A 87 4.22 3.30 15.34
N PHE A 88 3.99 2.11 14.76
CA PHE A 88 3.94 0.86 15.50
C PHE A 88 5.29 0.12 15.57
N SER A 89 6.26 0.46 14.70
CA SER A 89 7.62 -0.09 14.75
C SER A 89 8.46 0.59 15.83
N ALA A 90 8.25 1.89 16.09
CA ALA A 90 8.94 2.63 17.15
C ALA A 90 8.67 2.07 18.56
N ALA A 91 7.56 1.34 18.74
CA ALA A 91 7.25 0.65 20.00
C ALA A 91 8.05 -0.66 20.20
N ARG A 92 8.69 -1.21 19.15
CA ARG A 92 9.64 -2.31 19.27
C ARG A 92 11.04 -1.73 19.46
N ALA A 93 11.70 -2.10 20.55
CA ALA A 93 13.12 -1.80 20.71
C ALA A 93 13.89 -2.33 19.48
N PHE A 94 14.73 -1.50 18.88
CA PHE A 94 15.57 -1.92 17.77
C PHE A 94 16.65 -2.88 18.31
N ASP A 95 16.51 -4.16 17.99
CA ASP A 95 17.54 -5.15 18.23
C ASP A 95 18.30 -5.42 16.91
N PRO A 96 19.56 -4.97 16.78
CA PRO A 96 20.33 -5.17 15.56
C PRO A 96 20.60 -6.65 15.26
N GLN A 97 20.53 -7.55 16.24
CA GLN A 97 20.78 -8.99 16.02
C GLN A 97 19.59 -9.71 15.39
N THR A 98 18.37 -9.18 15.55
CA THR A 98 17.13 -9.80 15.04
C THR A 98 16.40 -8.97 14.00
N SER A 99 16.89 -7.75 13.71
CA SER A 99 16.28 -6.86 12.73
C SER A 99 16.43 -7.38 11.29
N ALA A 100 15.31 -7.49 10.57
CA ALA A 100 15.26 -7.80 9.15
C ALA A 100 14.96 -6.55 8.29
N THR A 101 15.10 -5.35 8.86
CA THR A 101 14.80 -4.10 8.15
C THR A 101 15.82 -3.84 7.05
N THR A 102 15.35 -3.61 5.82
CA THR A 102 16.22 -3.25 4.69
C THR A 102 16.45 -1.74 4.66
N PHE A 103 17.70 -1.31 4.90
CA PHE A 103 18.12 0.08 4.76
C PHE A 103 18.64 0.31 3.34
N ARG A 104 18.07 1.29 2.64
CA ARG A 104 18.58 1.76 1.35
C ARG A 104 19.35 3.05 1.58
N VAL A 105 20.66 2.97 1.43
CA VAL A 105 21.58 4.11 1.56
C VAL A 105 21.99 4.56 0.16
N ALA A 106 21.81 5.84 -0.15
CA ALA A 106 22.36 6.46 -1.34
C ALA A 106 23.48 7.40 -0.91
N ALA A 107 24.67 7.23 -1.47
CA ALA A 107 25.83 8.06 -1.20
C ALA A 107 26.42 8.57 -2.53
N SER A 108 27.04 9.75 -2.49
CA SER A 108 27.85 10.28 -3.60
C SER A 108 29.20 9.57 -3.62
N ASP A 109 29.75 9.33 -4.80
CA ASP A 109 31.03 8.65 -5.08
C ASP A 109 32.22 9.23 -4.28
N TYR A 110 32.11 10.46 -3.78
CA TYR A 110 33.11 11.09 -2.92
C TYR A 110 33.21 10.47 -1.50
N LEU A 111 32.19 9.75 -1.04
CA LEU A 111 32.12 9.14 0.31
C LEU A 111 32.58 7.67 0.34
N ASP A 112 33.01 7.11 -0.80
CA ASP A 112 33.11 5.67 -1.05
C ASP A 112 34.00 4.86 -0.07
N PRO A 113 35.22 5.27 0.31
CA PRO A 113 36.08 4.37 1.06
C PRO A 113 35.82 4.32 2.58
N LEU A 114 34.94 5.17 3.13
CA LEU A 114 34.71 5.25 4.59
C LEU A 114 33.36 4.67 5.04
N PHE A 115 32.39 4.51 4.13
CA PHE A 115 31.00 4.17 4.49
C PHE A 115 30.55 2.77 4.08
N LEU A 116 31.31 2.07 3.24
CA LEU A 116 31.00 0.71 2.81
C LEU A 116 31.88 -0.31 3.55
N PRO A 117 31.32 -1.43 4.03
CA PRO A 117 32.11 -2.52 4.58
C PRO A 117 33.05 -3.08 3.49
N GLN A 118 34.27 -3.47 3.88
CA GLN A 118 35.23 -4.15 3.00
C GLN A 118 34.77 -5.54 2.58
#